data_AF-A0A8H5HHH5-F1
#
_entry.id   AF-A0A8H5HHH5-F1
#
_cell.length_a   1.000
_cell.length_b   1.000
_cell.length_c   1.000
_cell.angle_alpha   90.00
_cell.angle_beta   90.00
_cell.angle_gamma   90.00
#
_symmetry.space_group_name_H-M   'P 1'
#
loop_
_entity.id
_entity.type
_entity.pdbx_description
1 polymer ?
#
loop_
_entity_poly.entity_id
_entity_poly.type
_entity_poly.pdbx_seq_one_letter_code
_entity_poly.pdbx_strand_id
1 'polypeptide(L)'
;MITRCPSRSRTSIKSSLIFATFAVTLLLAAPAYSSITPIDACTPPPSTAHDPRTMFGSARKHTESGNIHDHPPRVPLDAEHYPIAPPGLALEQIHVYVRHGERTPVGVRLQHAPASIPEHWMMCRTARQFHAAVTNTTEDGLLRTRRIVERANGTAAPGECLLGELTDVGRQSTYNFGVSLRNIYIDRLGFLPDRLPKDDHVYFRSTNMPRTIESLQQVMHGLYPTKKCDADIIPNILVRNGKDENLLGNTFACKRLEMLQVGFAQAAAKMYNPSLEPLDGRISKYLGGHPVRVDGKPRASGIMDTIRAAIAHGIPVPPEFEDKAIVDVIERAVVSEWFADKTEEVRRLGMGPLLDDMTRKMQHKVDKGAHDPLKILVHSTHDTALAALCSTLDVFDEQWPAFTASITFELFKKTPKDTHAAADASISQAILSNFRSKVAPEHYVRMRYQNKDMVLPICAGKGKHLPGSPEFCTLTAFRERVKELTPSNFEAECMPAGRSG
;
A
#
# COMPACT_ATOMS: atom_id res chain seq x y z
N MET A 1 -39.46 -42.60 44.07
CA MET A 1 -40.73 -42.88 43.38
C MET A 1 -40.93 -41.83 42.29
N ILE A 2 -40.87 -42.27 41.02
CA ILE A 2 -41.63 -41.85 39.81
C ILE A 2 -42.03 -40.36 39.74
N THR A 3 -41.57 -39.54 38.78
CA THR A 3 -42.01 -39.49 37.35
C THR A 3 -41.06 -38.61 36.50
N ARG A 4 -40.47 -39.18 35.43
CA ARG A 4 -40.77 -39.02 33.98
C ARG A 4 -40.37 -37.69 33.31
N CYS A 5 -39.51 -37.85 32.31
CA CYS A 5 -39.01 -36.90 31.30
C CYS A 5 -40.11 -36.55 30.26
N PRO A 6 -39.92 -35.55 29.38
CA PRO A 6 -39.25 -35.87 28.12
C PRO A 6 -38.28 -34.82 27.54
N SER A 7 -37.37 -35.36 26.76
CA SER A 7 -36.31 -34.80 25.92
C SER A 7 -36.76 -33.80 24.85
N ARG A 8 -35.96 -32.74 24.65
CA ARG A 8 -35.84 -32.05 23.36
C ARG A 8 -34.39 -32.08 22.89
N SER A 9 -34.19 -32.66 21.71
CA SER A 9 -32.96 -32.70 20.96
C SER A 9 -32.60 -31.29 20.46
N ARG A 10 -31.35 -30.87 20.68
CA ARG A 10 -30.70 -29.81 19.90
C ARG A 10 -29.47 -30.41 19.24
N THR A 11 -29.55 -30.54 17.92
CA THR A 11 -28.43 -30.78 17.03
C THR A 11 -27.49 -29.57 17.11
N SER A 12 -26.29 -29.79 17.66
CA SER A 12 -25.20 -28.82 17.65
C SER A 12 -24.46 -28.92 16.32
N ILE A 13 -24.56 -27.87 15.51
CA ILE A 13 -23.69 -27.65 14.35
C ILE A 13 -22.35 -27.17 14.91
N LYS A 14 -21.35 -28.04 14.92
CA LYS A 14 -19.96 -27.70 15.24
C LYS A 14 -19.41 -26.82 14.11
N SER A 15 -19.30 -25.52 14.37
CA SER A 15 -18.43 -24.64 13.58
C SER A 15 -17.01 -24.76 14.13
N SER A 16 -16.11 -25.35 13.35
CA SER A 16 -14.68 -25.38 13.67
C SER A 16 -14.07 -24.00 13.42
N LEU A 17 -13.91 -23.20 14.48
CA LEU A 17 -12.96 -22.08 14.52
C LEU A 17 -11.67 -22.59 15.17
N ILE A 18 -10.60 -22.63 14.38
CA ILE A 18 -9.24 -22.82 14.89
C ILE A 18 -8.75 -21.43 15.31
N PHE A 19 -8.76 -21.16 16.61
CA PHE A 19 -7.96 -20.13 17.24
C PHE A 19 -6.60 -20.73 17.60
N ALA A 20 -5.52 -20.22 17.00
CA ALA A 20 -4.17 -20.51 17.46
C ALA A 20 -3.77 -19.48 18.52
N THR A 21 -3.93 -19.84 19.79
CA THR A 21 -3.37 -19.13 20.95
C THR A 21 -2.24 -19.99 21.49
N PHE A 22 -0.99 -19.56 21.31
CA PHE A 22 0.16 -20.17 21.99
C PHE A 22 0.42 -19.40 23.29
N ALA A 23 0.12 -20.03 24.42
CA ALA A 23 0.70 -19.70 25.72
C ALA A 23 1.82 -20.71 25.98
N VAL A 24 3.06 -20.24 26.08
CA VAL A 24 4.21 -21.06 26.48
C VAL A 24 4.50 -20.79 27.94
N THR A 25 4.27 -21.80 28.78
CA THR A 25 4.69 -21.81 30.18
C THR A 25 6.15 -22.23 30.25
N LEU A 26 6.98 -21.35 30.81
CA LEU A 26 8.41 -21.56 31.06
C LEU A 26 8.57 -22.47 32.30
N LEU A 27 9.28 -23.60 32.17
CA LEU A 27 9.85 -24.31 33.31
C LEU A 27 11.37 -24.29 33.20
N LEU A 28 11.99 -23.70 34.21
CA LEU A 28 13.42 -23.59 34.43
C LEU A 28 14.01 -24.94 34.85
N ALA A 29 15.10 -25.36 34.18
CA ALA A 29 16.15 -26.16 34.79
C ALA A 29 17.46 -25.99 34.02
N ALA A 30 18.52 -25.60 34.72
CA ALA A 30 19.92 -25.58 34.30
C ALA A 30 20.77 -25.96 35.53
N PRO A 31 22.08 -26.27 35.41
CA PRO A 31 22.82 -26.86 34.31
C PRO A 31 23.72 -28.04 34.79
N ALA A 32 24.44 -28.69 33.87
CA ALA A 32 25.69 -29.38 34.20
C ALA A 32 26.74 -29.12 33.10
N TYR A 33 27.91 -28.65 33.55
CA TYR A 33 29.11 -28.31 32.78
C TYR A 33 29.75 -29.52 32.12
N SER A 34 30.35 -29.32 30.94
CA SER A 34 31.67 -29.89 30.62
C SER A 34 32.35 -29.13 29.49
N SER A 35 33.61 -28.82 29.76
CA SER A 35 34.61 -28.04 29.02
C SER A 35 35.22 -28.79 27.84
N ILE A 36 35.35 -28.13 26.68
CA ILE A 36 36.29 -28.52 25.61
C ILE A 36 36.95 -27.26 25.03
N THR A 37 38.26 -27.38 24.83
CA THR A 37 39.27 -26.38 24.44
C THR A 37 39.25 -25.98 22.95
N PRO A 38 39.92 -24.86 22.56
CA PRO A 38 39.76 -24.23 21.25
C PRO A 38 40.69 -24.85 20.18
N ILE A 39 40.23 -24.87 18.92
CA ILE A 39 41.05 -25.17 17.75
C ILE A 39 40.96 -23.99 16.77
N ASP A 40 42.11 -23.75 16.15
CA ASP A 40 42.61 -22.53 15.53
C ASP A 40 41.84 -21.91 14.36
N ALA A 41 42.20 -20.65 14.16
CA ALA A 41 41.82 -19.73 13.11
C ALA A 41 42.01 -20.30 11.68
N CYS A 42 41.01 -20.08 10.84
CA CYS A 42 41.14 -20.18 9.39
C CYS A 42 41.06 -18.78 8.77
N THR A 43 42.21 -18.33 8.27
CA THR A 43 42.37 -17.18 7.35
C THR A 43 41.64 -17.42 6.02
N PRO A 44 40.98 -16.41 5.42
CA PRO A 44 40.37 -16.54 4.09
C PRO A 44 41.40 -16.41 2.95
N PRO A 45 41.24 -17.11 1.81
CA PRO A 45 42.08 -16.96 0.63
C PRO A 45 41.75 -15.67 -0.17
N PRO A 46 42.66 -15.19 -1.04
CA PRO A 46 42.57 -13.86 -1.64
C PRO A 46 41.52 -13.74 -2.74
N SER A 47 40.95 -12.54 -2.85
CA SER A 47 39.97 -12.12 -3.85
C SER A 47 40.55 -12.10 -5.26
N THR A 48 39.99 -12.88 -6.18
CA THR A 48 40.16 -12.68 -7.62
C THR A 48 39.12 -11.69 -8.10
N ALA A 49 39.57 -10.50 -8.51
CA ALA A 49 38.76 -9.50 -9.17
C ALA A 49 38.29 -10.01 -10.54
N HIS A 50 36.97 -10.06 -10.76
CA HIS A 50 36.39 -10.19 -12.08
C HIS A 50 35.73 -8.87 -12.48
N ASP A 51 36.28 -8.30 -13.55
CA ASP A 51 35.85 -7.10 -14.27
C ASP A 51 34.46 -7.30 -14.89
N PRO A 52 33.45 -6.48 -14.56
CA PRO A 52 32.14 -6.53 -15.21
C PRO A 52 32.11 -5.55 -16.38
N ARG A 53 32.84 -5.84 -17.46
CA ARG A 53 32.70 -5.14 -18.74
C ARG A 53 32.69 -6.12 -19.90
N THR A 54 31.57 -6.80 -20.09
CA THR A 54 31.05 -7.22 -21.42
C THR A 54 29.81 -8.10 -21.24
N MET A 55 28.63 -7.49 -21.18
CA MET A 55 27.34 -8.12 -21.52
C MET A 55 26.41 -7.03 -22.08
N PHE A 56 26.88 -6.27 -23.08
CA PHE A 56 26.00 -5.52 -23.97
C PHE A 56 25.65 -6.43 -25.14
N GLY A 57 24.63 -7.27 -24.93
CA GLY A 57 24.02 -8.10 -25.97
C GLY A 57 22.74 -7.44 -26.47
N SER A 58 22.86 -6.75 -27.62
CA SER A 58 21.83 -6.43 -28.61
C SER A 58 20.36 -6.48 -28.15
N ALA A 59 19.77 -5.32 -27.89
CA ALA A 59 18.33 -5.12 -27.86
C ALA A 59 17.72 -5.54 -29.22
N ARG A 60 17.03 -6.68 -29.26
CA ARG A 60 16.14 -7.00 -30.38
C ARG A 60 14.92 -6.09 -30.27
N LYS A 61 14.69 -5.31 -31.33
CA LYS A 61 13.40 -4.65 -31.59
C LYS A 61 12.29 -5.69 -31.49
N HIS A 62 11.50 -5.65 -30.42
CA HIS A 62 10.17 -6.26 -30.44
C HIS A 62 9.29 -5.33 -31.27
N THR A 63 8.96 -5.82 -32.45
CA THR A 63 7.88 -5.35 -33.30
C THR A 63 6.57 -5.38 -32.52
N GLU A 64 5.78 -4.31 -32.66
CA GLU A 64 4.41 -4.19 -32.17
C GLU A 64 3.59 -5.43 -32.54
N SER A 65 3.19 -6.19 -31.52
CA SER A 65 2.18 -7.23 -31.62
C SER A 65 1.21 -7.05 -30.46
N GLY A 66 -0.01 -6.59 -30.77
CA GLY A 66 -1.24 -6.68 -29.96
C GLY A 66 -1.16 -6.35 -28.46
N ASN A 67 -1.82 -5.27 -28.03
CA ASN A 67 -2.13 -4.99 -26.62
C ASN A 67 -2.76 -6.22 -25.93
N ILE A 68 -2.03 -6.87 -25.02
CA ILE A 68 -2.49 -8.05 -24.25
C ILE A 68 -2.76 -7.72 -22.76
N HIS A 69 -2.52 -6.49 -22.27
CA HIS A 69 -2.78 -6.16 -20.87
C HIS A 69 -3.45 -4.78 -20.69
N ASP A 70 -4.78 -4.76 -20.57
CA ASP A 70 -5.52 -3.59 -20.04
C ASP A 70 -5.25 -3.38 -18.53
N HIS A 71 -4.71 -4.40 -17.85
CA HIS A 71 -4.33 -4.37 -16.43
C HIS A 71 -2.87 -4.81 -16.29
N PRO A 72 -1.89 -3.96 -16.65
CA PRO A 72 -0.50 -4.33 -16.49
C PRO A 72 -0.21 -4.56 -15.00
N PRO A 73 0.68 -5.52 -14.66
CA PRO A 73 1.08 -5.77 -13.26
C PRO A 73 1.72 -4.54 -12.60
N ARG A 74 2.08 -3.55 -13.42
CA ARG A 74 2.71 -2.28 -13.07
C ARG A 74 2.11 -1.14 -13.86
N VAL A 75 1.88 -0.01 -13.19
CA VAL A 75 1.66 1.28 -13.86
C VAL A 75 2.68 2.25 -13.28
N PRO A 76 3.80 2.52 -13.98
CA PRO A 76 4.78 3.49 -13.52
C PRO A 76 4.17 4.87 -13.32
N LEU A 77 4.67 5.62 -12.34
CA LEU A 77 4.31 7.03 -12.17
C LEU A 77 4.88 7.84 -13.33
N ASP A 78 3.98 8.42 -14.13
CA ASP A 78 4.30 9.19 -15.33
C ASP A 78 4.68 10.62 -14.96
N ALA A 79 5.99 10.84 -14.82
CA ALA A 79 6.54 12.16 -14.52
C ALA A 79 6.49 13.12 -15.73
N GLU A 80 6.55 12.58 -16.95
CA GLU A 80 6.61 13.36 -18.20
C GLU A 80 5.26 13.99 -18.51
N HIS A 81 4.16 13.27 -18.28
CA HIS A 81 2.80 13.76 -18.51
C HIS A 81 2.09 14.22 -17.22
N TYR A 82 2.85 14.58 -16.17
CA TYR A 82 2.25 15.15 -14.96
C TYR A 82 1.42 16.42 -15.28
N PRO A 83 0.12 16.47 -14.92
CA PRO A 83 -0.75 17.61 -15.15
C PRO A 83 -0.45 18.74 -14.17
N ILE A 84 0.05 19.86 -14.68
CA ILE A 84 0.34 21.07 -13.90
C ILE A 84 -1.00 21.71 -13.48
N ALA A 85 -1.06 22.19 -12.23
CA ALA A 85 -2.25 22.89 -11.73
C ALA A 85 -2.53 24.19 -12.52
N PRO A 86 -3.81 24.60 -12.65
CA PRO A 86 -4.17 25.85 -13.30
C PRO A 86 -3.43 27.08 -12.70
N PRO A 87 -3.22 28.15 -13.49
CA PRO A 87 -2.63 29.38 -12.98
C PRO A 87 -3.41 29.94 -11.79
N GLY A 88 -2.69 30.45 -10.79
CA GLY A 88 -3.29 30.97 -9.57
C GLY A 88 -3.40 29.94 -8.43
N LEU A 89 -2.85 28.74 -8.60
CA LEU A 89 -2.68 27.75 -7.54
C LEU A 89 -1.20 27.51 -7.26
N ALA A 90 -0.81 27.59 -5.99
CA ALA A 90 0.52 27.21 -5.51
C ALA A 90 0.42 25.92 -4.69
N LEU A 91 1.25 24.92 -4.99
CA LEU A 91 1.34 23.68 -4.23
C LEU A 91 1.97 23.94 -2.86
N GLU A 92 1.37 23.42 -1.78
CA GLU A 92 1.85 23.62 -0.41
C GLU A 92 2.28 22.32 0.27
N GLN A 93 1.58 21.20 0.05
CA GLN A 93 1.88 19.92 0.69
C GLN A 93 1.35 18.74 -0.15
N ILE A 94 2.06 17.61 -0.14
CA ILE A 94 1.66 16.38 -0.83
C ILE A 94 1.67 15.16 0.10
N HIS A 95 0.66 14.30 -0.05
CA HIS A 95 0.52 13.03 0.66
C HIS A 95 0.46 11.90 -0.37
N VAL A 96 1.46 11.03 -0.37
CA VAL A 96 1.59 9.89 -1.27
C VAL A 96 1.30 8.63 -0.47
N TYR A 97 0.41 7.77 -0.98
CA TYR A 97 0.14 6.44 -0.46
C TYR A 97 0.49 5.44 -1.55
N VAL A 98 1.49 4.60 -1.32
CA VAL A 98 2.04 3.69 -2.32
C VAL A 98 1.93 2.24 -1.83
N ARG A 99 1.36 1.36 -2.66
CA ARG A 99 1.40 -0.09 -2.42
C ARG A 99 2.85 -0.55 -2.51
N HIS A 100 3.23 -1.51 -1.67
CA HIS A 100 4.53 -2.18 -1.84
C HIS A 100 4.76 -2.69 -3.28
N GLY A 101 6.04 -2.87 -3.63
CA GLY A 101 6.44 -3.43 -4.92
C GLY A 101 6.12 -4.91 -5.06
N GLU A 102 6.57 -5.47 -6.17
CA GLU A 102 6.43 -6.88 -6.51
C GLU A 102 7.00 -7.77 -5.42
N ARG A 103 6.24 -8.82 -5.11
CA ARG A 103 6.58 -9.82 -4.11
C ARG A 103 6.27 -11.20 -4.65
N THR A 104 6.86 -12.19 -4.01
CA THR A 104 6.39 -13.57 -4.10
C THR A 104 4.94 -13.71 -3.61
N PRO A 105 4.22 -14.78 -4.02
CA PRO A 105 2.90 -15.09 -3.47
C PRO A 105 2.98 -15.36 -1.96
N VAL A 106 1.86 -15.13 -1.27
CA VAL A 106 1.77 -15.38 0.19
C VAL A 106 1.55 -16.85 0.54
N GLY A 107 1.46 -17.73 -0.45
CA GLY A 107 1.33 -19.17 -0.29
C GLY A 107 1.70 -19.91 -1.56
N VAL A 108 2.21 -21.14 -1.40
CA VAL A 108 2.55 -22.02 -2.51
C VAL A 108 1.27 -22.60 -3.11
N ARG A 109 1.06 -22.37 -4.40
CA ARG A 109 -0.11 -22.84 -5.17
C ARG A 109 0.31 -23.06 -6.61
N LEU A 110 -0.45 -23.87 -7.35
CA LEU A 110 -0.27 -24.11 -8.79
C LEU A 110 1.13 -24.66 -9.15
N GLN A 111 1.82 -25.32 -8.21
CA GLN A 111 3.20 -25.77 -8.38
C GLN A 111 3.37 -27.04 -9.20
N HIS A 112 2.33 -27.87 -9.26
CA HIS A 112 2.34 -29.13 -9.99
C HIS A 112 1.91 -28.94 -11.45
N ALA A 113 2.28 -29.90 -12.30
CA ALA A 113 1.75 -29.97 -13.65
C ALA A 113 0.21 -30.05 -13.61
N PRO A 114 -0.51 -29.36 -14.52
CA PRO A 114 0.02 -28.66 -15.70
C PRO A 114 0.43 -27.20 -15.46
N ALA A 115 0.21 -26.61 -14.29
CA ALA A 115 0.49 -25.18 -14.06
C ALA A 115 1.98 -24.88 -13.86
N SER A 116 2.70 -25.73 -13.13
CA SER A 116 4.16 -25.70 -12.97
C SER A 116 4.73 -24.34 -12.53
N ILE A 117 4.00 -23.57 -11.74
CA ILE A 117 4.51 -22.32 -11.16
C ILE A 117 5.57 -22.67 -10.10
N PRO A 118 6.78 -22.07 -10.12
CA PRO A 118 7.82 -22.42 -9.17
C PRO A 118 7.36 -22.25 -7.72
N GLU A 119 7.63 -23.27 -6.89
CA GLU A 119 7.48 -23.16 -5.44
C GLU A 119 8.54 -22.23 -4.84
N HIS A 120 9.79 -22.34 -5.33
CA HIS A 120 10.94 -21.60 -4.84
C HIS A 120 11.30 -20.45 -5.79
N TRP A 121 11.31 -19.22 -5.26
CA TRP A 121 11.53 -18.01 -6.04
C TRP A 121 12.91 -17.43 -5.76
N MET A 122 13.82 -17.52 -6.74
CA MET A 122 15.24 -17.14 -6.59
C MET A 122 15.52 -15.66 -6.92
N MET A 123 14.67 -14.77 -6.41
CA MET A 123 14.54 -13.37 -6.83
C MET A 123 14.77 -12.37 -5.70
N CYS A 124 15.37 -12.80 -4.59
CA CYS A 124 15.61 -12.00 -3.39
C CYS A 124 17.10 -12.00 -3.05
N ARG A 125 17.97 -11.63 -3.99
CA ARG A 125 19.43 -11.59 -3.76
C ARG A 125 19.84 -10.32 -3.02
N THR A 126 19.27 -9.17 -3.40
CA THR A 126 19.56 -7.88 -2.76
C THR A 126 19.06 -7.84 -1.32
N ALA A 127 17.91 -8.49 -1.09
CA ALA A 127 17.26 -8.65 0.23
C ALA A 127 18.15 -9.27 1.31
N ARG A 128 19.32 -9.82 0.98
CA ARG A 128 20.10 -10.65 1.91
C ARG A 128 21.36 -9.97 2.43
N GLN A 129 21.65 -8.73 2.04
CA GLN A 129 22.79 -7.98 2.56
C GLN A 129 22.32 -6.89 3.54
N PHE A 130 22.42 -7.16 4.84
CA PHE A 130 21.98 -6.22 5.87
C PHE A 130 23.16 -5.69 6.67
N HIS A 131 23.11 -4.39 6.98
CA HIS A 131 23.83 -3.81 8.10
C HIS A 131 22.86 -3.78 9.28
N ALA A 132 23.18 -4.52 10.33
CA ALA A 132 22.44 -4.48 11.58
C ALA A 132 23.20 -3.61 12.59
N ALA A 133 22.49 -2.68 13.24
CA ALA A 133 23.03 -2.07 14.44
C ALA A 133 23.20 -3.14 15.51
N VAL A 134 24.38 -3.20 16.12
CA VAL A 134 24.71 -4.11 17.22
C VAL A 134 25.30 -3.30 18.35
N THR A 135 24.90 -3.61 19.58
CA THR A 135 25.44 -2.95 20.76
C THR A 135 26.56 -3.80 21.36
N ASN A 136 27.68 -3.18 21.72
CA ASN A 136 28.67 -3.76 22.62
C ASN A 136 28.67 -2.94 23.92
N THR A 137 29.22 -3.50 25.00
CA THR A 137 29.32 -2.87 26.33
C THR A 137 29.92 -1.46 26.36
N THR A 138 30.58 -1.03 25.29
CA THR A 138 31.31 0.24 25.18
C THR A 138 30.86 1.12 24.02
N GLU A 139 30.44 0.57 22.87
CA GLU A 139 29.98 1.33 21.69
C GLU A 139 29.00 0.54 20.82
N ASP A 140 28.12 1.26 20.11
CA ASP A 140 27.27 0.69 19.05
C ASP A 140 28.07 0.57 17.73
N GLY A 141 27.95 -0.58 17.06
CA GLY A 141 28.61 -0.88 15.79
C GLY A 141 27.65 -1.35 14.70
N LEU A 142 28.15 -1.48 13.48
CA LEU A 142 27.42 -2.06 12.36
C LEU A 142 27.94 -3.47 12.05
N LEU A 143 27.11 -4.48 12.25
CA LEU A 143 27.40 -5.86 11.86
C LEU A 143 26.90 -6.12 10.45
N ARG A 144 27.82 -6.50 9.56
CA ARG A 144 27.47 -6.96 8.22
C ARG A 144 27.07 -8.44 8.28
N THR A 145 25.80 -8.73 8.06
CA THR A 145 25.28 -10.11 8.05
C THR A 145 24.63 -10.47 6.72
N ARG A 146 24.57 -11.77 6.43
CA ARG A 146 23.79 -12.31 5.33
C ARG A 146 22.72 -13.25 5.86
N ARG A 147 21.45 -12.93 5.57
CA ARG A 147 20.32 -13.84 5.84
C ARG A 147 20.16 -14.79 4.66
N ILE A 148 19.93 -16.07 4.91
CA ILE A 148 19.73 -17.09 3.87
C ILE A 148 18.52 -17.93 4.26
N VAL A 149 17.69 -18.30 3.28
CA VAL A 149 16.56 -19.20 3.51
C VAL A 149 17.11 -20.61 3.72
N GLU A 150 16.72 -21.25 4.81
CA GLU A 150 16.92 -22.67 5.02
C GLU A 150 15.64 -23.42 4.62
N ARG A 151 15.76 -24.40 3.73
CA ARG A 151 14.66 -25.26 3.31
C ARG A 151 14.42 -26.35 4.35
N ALA A 152 13.24 -26.98 4.31
CA ALA A 152 12.85 -28.04 5.25
C ALA A 152 13.81 -29.26 5.28
N ASN A 153 14.61 -29.46 4.23
CA ASN A 153 15.65 -30.49 4.16
C ASN A 153 17.02 -30.03 4.72
N GLY A 154 17.11 -28.85 5.36
CA GLY A 154 18.33 -28.27 5.92
C GLY A 154 19.24 -27.59 4.89
N THR A 155 18.84 -27.50 3.61
CA THR A 155 19.68 -26.85 2.60
C THR A 155 19.52 -25.32 2.64
N ALA A 156 20.65 -24.63 2.67
CA ALA A 156 20.70 -23.18 2.53
C ALA A 156 20.50 -22.79 1.06
N ALA A 157 19.57 -21.87 0.79
CA ALA A 157 19.20 -21.41 -0.55
C ALA A 157 19.46 -19.91 -0.72
N PRO A 158 20.70 -19.50 -1.09
CA PRO A 158 21.04 -18.10 -1.32
C PRO A 158 20.18 -17.47 -2.44
N GLY A 159 19.53 -16.36 -2.14
CA GLY A 159 18.69 -15.62 -3.10
C GLY A 159 17.25 -16.12 -3.20
N GLU A 160 16.90 -17.19 -2.50
CA GLU A 160 15.50 -17.60 -2.35
C GLU A 160 14.72 -16.58 -1.50
N CYS A 161 13.48 -16.33 -1.91
CA CYS A 161 12.52 -15.50 -1.21
C CYS A 161 11.66 -16.34 -0.25
N LEU A 162 11.29 -15.76 0.88
CA LEU A 162 10.19 -16.21 1.74
C LEU A 162 8.84 -15.83 1.13
N LEU A 163 7.77 -16.50 1.57
CA LEU A 163 6.41 -16.20 1.13
C LEU A 163 6.02 -14.75 1.44
N GLY A 164 5.49 -14.06 0.43
CA GLY A 164 5.10 -12.66 0.54
C GLY A 164 6.26 -11.67 0.69
N GLU A 165 7.52 -12.11 0.49
CA GLU A 165 8.70 -11.25 0.53
C GLU A 165 8.82 -10.39 -0.73
N LEU A 166 9.26 -9.13 -0.54
CA LEU A 166 9.57 -8.20 -1.63
C LEU A 166 10.76 -8.72 -2.44
N THR A 167 10.60 -8.80 -3.76
CA THR A 167 11.65 -9.27 -4.65
C THR A 167 12.55 -8.13 -5.11
N ASP A 168 13.67 -8.45 -5.76
CA ASP A 168 14.57 -7.45 -6.34
C ASP A 168 13.86 -6.63 -7.43
N VAL A 169 12.87 -7.23 -8.10
CA VAL A 169 11.96 -6.55 -9.01
C VAL A 169 11.13 -5.49 -8.27
N GLY A 170 10.55 -5.86 -7.12
CA GLY A 170 9.81 -4.94 -6.24
C GLY A 170 10.65 -3.78 -5.72
N ARG A 171 11.92 -4.05 -5.41
CA ARG A 171 12.86 -3.00 -5.01
C ARG A 171 13.12 -2.01 -6.15
N GLN A 172 13.34 -2.52 -7.36
CA GLN A 172 13.60 -1.67 -8.52
C GLN A 172 12.38 -0.82 -8.90
N SER A 173 11.17 -1.39 -8.87
CA SER A 173 9.96 -0.64 -9.24
C SER A 173 9.65 0.49 -8.25
N THR A 174 9.83 0.24 -6.96
CA THR A 174 9.64 1.24 -5.89
C THR A 174 10.75 2.29 -5.86
N TYR A 175 12.00 1.92 -6.20
CA TYR A 175 13.07 2.89 -6.45
C TYR A 175 12.72 3.82 -7.62
N ASN A 176 12.28 3.26 -8.75
CA ASN A 176 11.87 4.04 -9.92
C ASN A 176 10.69 4.97 -9.59
N PHE A 177 9.76 4.54 -8.75
CA PHE A 177 8.69 5.40 -8.25
C PHE A 177 9.24 6.60 -7.47
N GLY A 178 10.23 6.39 -6.60
CA GLY A 178 10.95 7.48 -5.92
C GLY A 178 11.65 8.44 -6.88
N VAL A 179 12.28 7.91 -7.94
CA VAL A 179 12.87 8.74 -9.00
C VAL A 179 11.79 9.57 -9.73
N SER A 180 10.64 8.98 -10.04
CA SER A 180 9.52 9.74 -10.64
C SER A 180 9.00 10.85 -9.72
N LEU A 181 8.91 10.61 -8.40
CA LEU A 181 8.57 11.67 -7.43
C LEU A 181 9.59 12.82 -7.47
N ARG A 182 10.89 12.50 -7.56
CA ARG A 182 11.94 13.51 -7.73
C ARG A 182 11.74 14.30 -9.03
N ASN A 183 11.57 13.62 -10.15
CA ASN A 183 11.38 14.27 -11.45
C ASN A 183 10.19 15.23 -11.45
N ILE A 184 9.09 14.86 -10.79
CA ILE A 184 7.89 15.72 -10.68
C ILE A 184 8.16 16.87 -9.70
N TYR A 185 8.42 16.57 -8.44
CA TYR A 185 8.31 17.55 -7.36
C TYR A 185 9.59 18.33 -7.11
N ILE A 186 10.75 17.85 -7.58
CA ILE A 186 12.03 18.57 -7.52
C ILE A 186 12.30 19.19 -8.88
N ASP A 187 12.47 18.36 -9.92
CA ASP A 187 13.05 18.83 -11.18
C ASP A 187 12.07 19.67 -12.01
N ARG A 188 10.82 19.20 -12.13
CA ARG A 188 9.80 19.87 -12.96
C ARG A 188 9.09 21.01 -12.24
N LEU A 189 8.67 20.79 -11.00
CA LEU A 189 7.87 21.78 -10.25
C LEU A 189 8.71 22.71 -9.37
N GLY A 190 9.97 22.35 -9.05
CA GLY A 190 10.79 23.11 -8.10
C GLY A 190 10.18 23.22 -6.70
N PHE A 191 9.24 22.33 -6.34
CA PHE A 191 8.48 22.40 -5.11
C PHE A 191 9.30 21.92 -3.91
N LEU A 192 10.02 20.81 -4.08
CA LEU A 192 10.96 20.23 -3.12
C LEU A 192 12.40 20.67 -3.46
N PRO A 193 13.27 20.84 -2.46
CA PRO A 193 14.68 21.15 -2.70
C PRO A 193 15.43 19.97 -3.33
N ASP A 194 16.50 20.25 -4.07
CA ASP A 194 17.34 19.20 -4.70
C ASP A 194 18.03 18.28 -3.66
N ARG A 195 18.40 18.86 -2.51
CA ARG A 195 18.98 18.19 -1.35
C ARG A 195 18.00 18.24 -0.18
N LEU A 196 18.01 17.23 0.68
CA LEU A 196 17.22 17.19 1.90
C LEU A 196 18.02 17.87 3.03
N PRO A 197 17.64 19.09 3.46
CA PRO A 197 18.44 19.84 4.44
C PRO A 197 18.15 19.40 5.88
N LYS A 198 16.91 18.96 6.15
CA LYS A 198 16.42 18.53 7.46
C LYS A 198 15.32 17.48 7.28
N ASP A 199 15.14 16.65 8.30
CA ASP A 199 14.13 15.58 8.30
C ASP A 199 12.71 16.10 8.47
N ASP A 200 12.49 17.28 9.06
CA ASP A 200 11.17 17.92 9.22
C ASP A 200 10.49 18.36 7.91
N HIS A 201 11.23 18.38 6.79
CA HIS A 201 10.67 18.63 5.45
C HIS A 201 9.93 17.42 4.85
N VAL A 202 10.17 16.22 5.39
CA VAL A 202 9.68 14.95 4.87
C VAL A 202 9.01 14.12 5.97
N TYR A 203 8.05 13.30 5.60
CA TYR A 203 7.44 12.34 6.51
C TYR A 203 7.37 10.98 5.80
N PHE A 204 8.14 10.02 6.28
CA PHE A 204 8.11 8.66 5.74
C PHE A 204 7.49 7.73 6.78
N ARG A 205 6.40 7.06 6.41
CA ARG A 205 5.72 6.09 7.29
C ARG A 205 5.37 4.82 6.53
N SER A 206 5.52 3.68 7.19
CA SER A 206 5.13 2.39 6.64
C SER A 206 4.23 1.65 7.61
N THR A 207 3.38 0.75 7.09
CA THR A 207 2.87 -0.34 7.92
C THR A 207 4.04 -1.19 8.41
N ASN A 208 3.90 -1.86 9.56
CA ASN A 208 4.95 -2.72 10.10
C ASN A 208 5.01 -4.10 9.40
N MET A 209 5.16 -4.09 8.07
CA MET A 209 5.34 -5.27 7.25
C MET A 209 6.67 -5.16 6.50
N PRO A 210 7.56 -6.17 6.51
CA PRO A 210 8.89 -6.05 5.90
C PRO A 210 8.87 -5.53 4.47
N ARG A 211 7.97 -6.06 3.61
CA ARG A 211 7.85 -5.62 2.22
C ARG A 211 7.42 -4.16 2.03
N THR A 212 6.65 -3.57 2.94
CA THR A 212 6.26 -2.14 2.85
C THR A 212 7.39 -1.25 3.33
N ILE A 213 8.07 -1.63 4.41
CA ILE A 213 9.25 -0.91 4.92
C ILE A 213 10.35 -0.88 3.85
N GLU A 214 10.68 -2.03 3.27
CA GLU A 214 11.68 -2.12 2.21
C GLU A 214 11.28 -1.35 0.95
N SER A 215 10.00 -1.37 0.57
CA SER A 215 9.50 -0.54 -0.54
C SER A 215 9.71 0.94 -0.25
N LEU A 216 9.40 1.40 0.97
CA LEU A 216 9.58 2.79 1.37
C LEU A 216 11.06 3.20 1.36
N GLN A 217 11.96 2.33 1.81
CA GLN A 217 13.42 2.57 1.72
C GLN A 217 13.86 2.82 0.28
N GLN A 218 13.33 2.07 -0.69
CA GLN A 218 13.64 2.26 -2.11
C GLN A 218 13.06 3.56 -2.65
N VAL A 219 11.80 3.90 -2.28
CA VAL A 219 11.20 5.18 -2.65
C VAL A 219 12.02 6.36 -2.10
N MET A 220 12.44 6.28 -0.84
CA MET A 220 13.32 7.28 -0.21
C MET A 220 14.64 7.39 -0.96
N HIS A 221 15.26 6.26 -1.32
CA HIS A 221 16.52 6.23 -2.06
C HIS A 221 16.40 6.84 -3.45
N GLY A 222 15.29 6.62 -4.15
CA GLY A 222 15.01 7.24 -5.45
C GLY A 222 14.72 8.73 -5.36
N LEU A 223 13.99 9.17 -4.32
CA LEU A 223 13.62 10.56 -4.11
C LEU A 223 14.82 11.42 -3.64
N TYR A 224 15.50 10.97 -2.59
CA TYR A 224 16.71 11.57 -2.03
C TYR A 224 17.80 10.49 -1.85
N PRO A 225 18.61 10.24 -2.90
CA PRO A 225 19.78 9.38 -2.77
C PRO A 225 20.71 9.88 -1.65
N THR A 226 21.51 9.00 -1.03
CA THR A 226 22.37 9.36 0.13
C THR A 226 23.23 10.62 -0.10
N LYS A 227 23.77 10.80 -1.32
CA LYS A 227 24.56 11.99 -1.71
C LYS A 227 23.77 13.32 -1.73
N LYS A 228 22.44 13.23 -1.73
CA LYS A 228 21.47 14.35 -1.72
C LYS A 228 20.87 14.56 -0.32
N CYS A 229 21.23 13.76 0.68
CA CYS A 229 21.03 14.10 2.08
C CYS A 229 22.23 14.93 2.55
N ASP A 230 21.99 15.92 3.41
CA ASP A 230 23.09 16.56 4.13
C ASP A 230 23.72 15.58 5.13
N ALA A 231 25.00 15.80 5.48
CA ALA A 231 25.87 14.78 6.07
C ALA A 231 25.33 14.13 7.35
N ASP A 232 24.57 14.89 8.15
CA ASP A 232 24.03 14.45 9.44
C ASP A 232 22.56 14.02 9.36
N ILE A 233 21.95 14.02 8.16
CA ILE A 233 20.53 13.71 7.99
C ILE A 233 20.33 12.23 7.68
N ILE A 234 19.68 11.54 8.62
CA ILE A 234 19.18 10.19 8.47
C ILE A 234 17.65 10.24 8.49
N PRO A 235 16.98 10.13 7.32
CA PRO A 235 15.52 10.21 7.29
C PRO A 235 14.86 9.05 8.03
N ASN A 236 13.91 9.37 8.90
CA ASN A 236 13.20 8.40 9.72
C ASN A 236 12.14 7.63 8.91
N ILE A 237 12.02 6.32 9.14
CA ILE A 237 10.83 5.55 8.76
C ILE A 237 9.99 5.30 10.01
N LEU A 238 8.81 5.90 10.03
CA LEU A 238 7.86 5.74 11.12
C LEU A 238 7.03 4.47 10.92
N VAL A 239 6.82 3.70 11.98
CA VAL A 239 5.96 2.51 12.00
C VAL A 239 5.09 2.55 13.26
N ARG A 240 3.95 1.85 13.22
CA ARG A 240 3.08 1.68 14.40
C ARG A 240 2.91 0.22 14.76
N ASN A 241 2.49 -0.02 16.00
CA ASN A 241 1.96 -1.31 16.40
C ASN A 241 0.68 -1.63 15.61
N GLY A 242 0.39 -2.91 15.41
CA GLY A 242 -0.81 -3.34 14.70
C GLY A 242 -2.12 -2.81 15.30
N LYS A 243 -2.17 -2.56 16.62
CA LYS A 243 -3.36 -1.98 17.28
C LYS A 243 -3.60 -0.50 16.93
N ASP A 244 -2.55 0.25 16.63
CA ASP A 244 -2.60 1.70 16.38
C ASP A 244 -2.52 2.06 14.90
N GLU A 245 -2.41 1.03 14.04
CA GLU A 245 -2.24 1.19 12.61
C GLU A 245 -3.52 1.74 11.97
N ASN A 246 -3.38 2.75 11.13
CA ASN A 246 -4.46 3.37 10.38
C ASN A 246 -4.14 3.53 8.89
N LEU A 247 -3.01 3.02 8.39
CA LEU A 247 -2.70 2.97 6.96
C LEU A 247 -3.49 1.90 6.19
N LEU A 248 -4.39 1.18 6.85
CA LEU A 248 -5.28 0.16 6.31
C LEU A 248 -6.53 0.04 7.20
N GLY A 249 -7.61 -0.55 6.69
CA GLY A 249 -8.82 -0.81 7.48
C GLY A 249 -8.52 -1.83 8.57
N ASN A 250 -8.32 -1.37 9.80
CA ASN A 250 -7.68 -2.15 10.85
C ASN A 250 -8.64 -3.15 11.51
N THR A 251 -8.85 -4.29 10.85
CA THR A 251 -9.67 -5.40 11.40
C THR A 251 -9.07 -6.05 12.64
N PHE A 252 -7.76 -5.88 12.88
CA PHE A 252 -7.10 -6.37 14.08
C PHE A 252 -7.52 -5.57 15.32
N ALA A 253 -7.61 -4.24 15.20
CA ALA A 253 -8.09 -3.36 16.27
C ALA A 253 -9.62 -3.24 16.31
N CYS A 254 -10.30 -3.43 15.17
CA CYS A 254 -11.72 -3.16 15.04
C CYS A 254 -12.54 -4.41 14.72
N LYS A 255 -13.11 -5.03 15.76
CA LYS A 255 -13.91 -6.27 15.60
C LYS A 255 -15.19 -6.04 14.77
N ARG A 256 -15.83 -4.87 14.89
CA ARG A 256 -16.99 -4.52 14.06
C ARG A 256 -16.65 -4.51 12.57
N LEU A 257 -15.54 -3.86 12.20
CA LEU A 257 -15.07 -3.84 10.81
C LEU A 257 -14.76 -5.24 10.29
N GLU A 258 -14.12 -6.08 11.10
CA GLU A 258 -13.84 -7.48 10.73
C GLU A 258 -15.15 -8.25 10.42
N MET A 259 -16.18 -8.13 11.26
CA MET A 259 -17.47 -8.79 11.03
C MET A 259 -18.16 -8.30 9.77
N LEU A 260 -18.11 -6.98 9.52
CA LEU A 260 -18.65 -6.39 8.30
C LEU A 260 -17.96 -7.00 7.08
N GLN A 261 -16.63 -6.93 7.01
CA GLN A 261 -15.85 -7.46 5.89
C GLN A 261 -16.06 -8.96 5.66
N VAL A 262 -16.19 -9.76 6.72
CA VAL A 262 -16.56 -11.19 6.59
C VAL A 262 -17.93 -11.36 5.94
N GLY A 263 -18.92 -10.56 6.34
CA GLY A 263 -20.25 -10.55 5.73
C GLY A 263 -20.22 -10.20 4.25
N PHE A 264 -19.40 -9.21 3.86
CA PHE A 264 -19.22 -8.84 2.46
C PHE A 264 -18.54 -9.94 1.64
N ALA A 265 -17.50 -10.57 2.18
CA ALA A 265 -16.85 -11.70 1.52
C ALA A 265 -17.83 -12.87 1.28
N GLN A 266 -18.73 -13.15 2.23
CA GLN A 266 -19.77 -14.16 2.07
C GLN A 266 -20.81 -13.76 1.00
N ALA A 267 -21.21 -12.50 0.97
CA ALA A 267 -22.12 -11.98 -0.05
C ALA A 267 -21.49 -12.05 -1.46
N ALA A 268 -20.21 -11.70 -1.59
CA ALA A 268 -19.45 -11.83 -2.83
C ALA A 268 -19.37 -13.29 -3.29
N ALA A 269 -19.08 -14.23 -2.38
CA ALA A 269 -19.10 -15.65 -2.72
C ALA A 269 -20.46 -16.11 -3.25
N LYS A 270 -21.56 -15.75 -2.57
CA LYS A 270 -22.92 -16.08 -3.02
C LYS A 270 -23.25 -15.48 -4.40
N MET A 271 -22.79 -14.25 -4.65
CA MET A 271 -23.06 -13.54 -5.90
C MET A 271 -22.25 -14.08 -7.07
N TYR A 272 -20.95 -14.33 -6.88
CA TYR A 272 -20.03 -14.60 -7.98
C TYR A 272 -19.68 -16.07 -8.19
N ASN A 273 -19.88 -16.95 -7.20
CA ASN A 273 -19.63 -18.38 -7.40
C ASN A 273 -20.39 -18.99 -8.60
N PRO A 274 -21.67 -18.63 -8.89
CA PRO A 274 -22.36 -19.07 -10.10
C PRO A 274 -21.70 -18.58 -11.40
N SER A 275 -21.08 -17.40 -11.39
CA SER A 275 -20.34 -16.88 -12.56
C SER A 275 -18.96 -17.51 -12.73
N LEU A 276 -18.39 -18.07 -11.65
CA LEU A 276 -17.11 -18.79 -11.68
C LEU A 276 -17.28 -20.25 -12.08
N GLU A 277 -18.43 -20.87 -11.82
CA GLU A 277 -18.72 -22.27 -12.11
C GLU A 277 -18.43 -22.70 -13.57
N PRO A 278 -18.76 -21.92 -14.61
CA PRO A 278 -18.42 -22.27 -15.99
C PRO A 278 -16.91 -22.41 -16.26
N LEU A 279 -16.05 -21.86 -15.39
CA LEU A 279 -14.59 -21.93 -15.52
C LEU A 279 -14.01 -23.25 -14.99
N ASP A 280 -14.76 -24.06 -14.26
CA ASP A 280 -14.24 -25.27 -13.60
C ASP A 280 -13.63 -26.26 -14.60
N GLY A 281 -14.31 -26.47 -15.74
CA GLY A 281 -13.80 -27.35 -16.80
C GLY A 281 -12.48 -26.88 -17.42
N ARG A 282 -12.16 -25.58 -17.30
CA ARG A 282 -10.93 -24.97 -17.84
C ARG A 282 -9.83 -24.86 -16.79
N ILE A 283 -10.17 -24.60 -15.53
CA ILE A 283 -9.18 -24.19 -14.50
C ILE A 283 -8.92 -25.27 -13.44
N SER A 284 -9.89 -26.11 -13.09
CA SER A 284 -9.76 -27.05 -11.97
C SER A 284 -8.58 -28.03 -12.12
N LYS A 285 -8.14 -28.31 -13.35
CA LYS A 285 -6.91 -29.09 -13.64
C LYS A 285 -5.65 -28.50 -13.01
N TYR A 286 -5.59 -27.18 -12.81
CA TYR A 286 -4.48 -26.49 -12.15
C TYR A 286 -4.60 -26.45 -10.63
N LEU A 287 -5.76 -26.84 -10.10
CA LEU A 287 -6.15 -26.71 -8.69
C LEU A 287 -6.35 -28.08 -8.03
N GLY A 288 -5.75 -29.15 -8.57
CA GLY A 288 -5.93 -30.50 -8.04
C GLY A 288 -7.36 -31.04 -8.19
N GLY A 289 -8.11 -30.56 -9.18
CA GLY A 289 -9.50 -30.92 -9.42
C GLY A 289 -10.52 -30.10 -8.62
N HIS A 290 -10.07 -29.19 -7.75
CA HIS A 290 -10.98 -28.32 -7.00
C HIS A 290 -11.56 -27.19 -7.88
N PRO A 291 -12.84 -26.83 -7.69
CA PRO A 291 -13.49 -25.75 -8.44
C PRO A 291 -12.94 -24.37 -8.08
N VAL A 292 -13.05 -23.42 -9.02
CA VAL A 292 -12.64 -22.02 -8.79
C VAL A 292 -13.76 -21.28 -8.09
N ARG A 293 -13.58 -20.95 -6.81
CA ARG A 293 -14.62 -20.25 -6.02
C ARG A 293 -13.99 -19.15 -5.17
N VAL A 294 -14.77 -18.13 -4.84
CA VAL A 294 -14.36 -17.02 -3.95
C VAL A 294 -13.90 -17.59 -2.60
N ASP A 295 -14.75 -18.42 -2.00
CA ASP A 295 -14.53 -19.13 -0.74
C ASP A 295 -13.96 -20.55 -0.94
N GLY A 296 -13.38 -20.82 -2.10
CA GLY A 296 -12.80 -22.11 -2.47
C GLY A 296 -11.54 -22.48 -1.70
N LYS A 297 -11.03 -23.68 -1.97
CA LYS A 297 -9.75 -24.19 -1.44
C LYS A 297 -8.93 -24.74 -2.62
N PRO A 298 -7.98 -23.97 -3.17
CA PRO A 298 -7.60 -22.60 -2.80
C PRO A 298 -8.70 -21.56 -3.16
N ARG A 299 -8.70 -20.42 -2.44
CA ARG A 299 -9.58 -19.28 -2.76
C ARG A 299 -9.17 -18.63 -4.08
N ALA A 300 -10.14 -18.09 -4.82
CA ALA A 300 -9.91 -17.31 -6.04
C ALA A 300 -8.87 -16.19 -5.84
N SER A 301 -8.92 -15.49 -4.70
CA SER A 301 -7.94 -14.45 -4.34
C SER A 301 -6.52 -14.98 -4.20
N GLY A 302 -6.34 -16.19 -3.64
CA GLY A 302 -5.04 -16.85 -3.55
C GLY A 302 -4.52 -17.33 -4.91
N ILE A 303 -5.40 -17.73 -5.81
CA ILE A 303 -5.05 -18.06 -7.21
C ILE A 303 -4.55 -16.79 -7.90
N MET A 304 -5.32 -15.70 -7.85
CA MET A 304 -4.95 -14.41 -8.46
C MET A 304 -3.67 -13.81 -7.87
N ASP A 305 -3.42 -13.96 -6.56
CA ASP A 305 -2.14 -13.57 -5.94
C ASP A 305 -0.95 -14.29 -6.60
N THR A 306 -1.09 -15.60 -6.85
CA THR A 306 -0.04 -16.42 -7.46
C THR A 306 0.17 -16.05 -8.93
N ILE A 307 -0.92 -15.90 -9.69
CA ILE A 307 -0.88 -15.54 -11.11
C ILE A 307 -0.31 -14.13 -11.32
N ARG A 308 -0.75 -13.14 -10.53
CA ARG A 308 -0.22 -11.76 -10.64
C ARG A 308 1.24 -11.67 -10.23
N ALA A 309 1.64 -12.41 -9.20
CA ALA A 309 3.06 -12.52 -8.86
C ALA A 309 3.84 -13.13 -10.02
N ALA A 310 3.37 -14.23 -10.63
CA ALA A 310 4.09 -14.90 -11.72
C ALA A 310 4.27 -13.98 -12.94
N ILE A 311 3.18 -13.36 -13.39
CA ILE A 311 3.19 -12.39 -14.50
C ILE A 311 4.15 -11.23 -14.21
N ALA A 312 4.10 -10.66 -12.99
CA ALA A 312 4.96 -9.55 -12.61
C ALA A 312 6.46 -9.88 -12.61
N HIS A 313 6.83 -11.17 -12.64
CA HIS A 313 8.21 -11.64 -12.65
C HIS A 313 8.59 -12.40 -13.93
N GLY A 314 7.74 -12.36 -14.96
CA GLY A 314 7.98 -13.04 -16.24
C GLY A 314 7.99 -14.58 -16.14
N ILE A 315 7.34 -15.13 -15.11
CA ILE A 315 7.13 -16.57 -14.98
C ILE A 315 5.91 -16.94 -15.84
N PRO A 316 6.04 -17.91 -16.78
CA PRO A 316 4.91 -18.36 -17.58
C PRO A 316 3.75 -18.83 -16.71
N VAL A 317 2.54 -18.42 -17.09
CA VAL A 317 1.29 -18.86 -16.46
C VAL A 317 0.51 -19.73 -17.44
N PRO A 318 -0.44 -20.56 -16.96
CA PRO A 318 -1.30 -21.30 -17.88
C PRO A 318 -2.07 -20.39 -18.84
N PRO A 319 -2.29 -20.80 -20.11
CA PRO A 319 -2.94 -19.95 -21.12
C PRO A 319 -4.32 -19.41 -20.72
N GLU A 320 -5.07 -20.17 -19.90
CA GLU A 320 -6.35 -19.71 -19.34
C GLU A 320 -6.22 -18.46 -18.47
N PHE A 321 -5.05 -18.19 -17.88
CA PHE A 321 -4.77 -16.97 -17.12
C PHE A 321 -4.17 -15.85 -17.97
N GLU A 322 -3.99 -16.07 -19.28
CA GLU A 322 -3.70 -15.03 -20.27
C GLU A 322 -4.98 -14.58 -21.01
N ASP A 323 -6.04 -15.40 -20.95
CA ASP A 323 -7.36 -15.10 -21.50
C ASP A 323 -8.10 -14.07 -20.64
N LYS A 324 -8.20 -12.83 -21.15
CA LYS A 324 -8.87 -11.71 -20.49
C LYS A 324 -10.30 -12.04 -20.04
N ALA A 325 -11.06 -12.80 -20.83
CA ALA A 325 -12.44 -13.12 -20.48
C ALA A 325 -12.54 -14.01 -19.24
N ILE A 326 -11.53 -14.86 -18.99
CA ILE A 326 -11.45 -15.64 -17.75
C ILE A 326 -10.94 -14.75 -16.61
N VAL A 327 -9.81 -14.07 -16.82
CA VAL A 327 -9.15 -13.28 -15.77
C VAL A 327 -10.09 -12.21 -15.22
N ASP A 328 -10.83 -11.51 -16.08
CA ASP A 328 -11.79 -10.48 -15.67
C ASP A 328 -12.92 -11.04 -14.79
N VAL A 329 -13.40 -12.26 -15.07
CA VAL A 329 -14.47 -12.89 -14.27
C VAL A 329 -13.95 -13.24 -12.88
N ILE A 330 -12.74 -13.80 -12.80
CA ILE A 330 -12.10 -14.12 -11.52
C ILE A 330 -11.76 -12.85 -10.75
N GLU A 331 -11.16 -11.85 -11.41
CA GLU A 331 -10.78 -10.60 -10.79
C GLU A 331 -11.99 -9.84 -10.25
N ARG A 332 -13.10 -9.72 -11.00
CA ARG A 332 -14.31 -9.08 -10.49
C ARG A 332 -14.83 -9.75 -9.21
N ALA A 333 -14.81 -11.08 -9.16
CA ALA A 333 -15.22 -11.82 -7.98
C ALA A 333 -14.30 -11.52 -6.77
N VAL A 334 -12.99 -11.45 -7.00
CA VAL A 334 -12.00 -11.16 -5.95
C VAL A 334 -12.04 -9.69 -5.51
N VAL A 335 -12.13 -8.76 -6.45
CA VAL A 335 -12.30 -7.33 -6.16
C VAL A 335 -13.58 -7.11 -5.36
N SER A 336 -14.67 -7.81 -5.69
CA SER A 336 -15.89 -7.75 -4.91
C SER A 336 -15.72 -8.31 -3.49
N GLU A 337 -15.02 -9.44 -3.34
CA GLU A 337 -14.72 -10.04 -2.03
C GLU A 337 -13.94 -9.07 -1.11
N TRP A 338 -12.98 -8.32 -1.65
CA TRP A 338 -12.04 -7.55 -0.84
C TRP A 338 -12.32 -6.03 -0.78
N PHE A 339 -12.96 -5.45 -1.80
CA PHE A 339 -12.92 -3.99 -2.03
C PHE A 339 -14.28 -3.32 -2.32
N ALA A 340 -15.35 -4.09 -2.54
CA ALA A 340 -16.64 -3.52 -2.97
C ALA A 340 -17.50 -2.91 -1.85
N ASP A 341 -17.17 -3.17 -0.58
CA ASP A 341 -17.92 -2.57 0.52
C ASP A 341 -17.62 -1.08 0.65
N LYS A 342 -18.68 -0.30 0.50
CA LYS A 342 -18.67 1.15 0.55
C LYS A 342 -19.77 1.70 1.46
N THR A 343 -20.28 0.89 2.39
CA THR A 343 -21.24 1.36 3.41
C THR A 343 -20.62 2.46 4.27
N GLU A 344 -21.43 3.42 4.74
CA GLU A 344 -20.94 4.51 5.60
C GLU A 344 -20.21 3.97 6.84
N GLU A 345 -20.70 2.87 7.43
CA GLU A 345 -20.08 2.25 8.60
C GLU A 345 -18.67 1.74 8.28
N VAL A 346 -18.45 1.07 7.14
CA VAL A 346 -17.11 0.62 6.74
C VAL A 346 -16.21 1.74 6.29
N ARG A 347 -16.73 2.79 5.66
CA ARG A 347 -15.95 4.01 5.40
C ARG A 347 -15.44 4.62 6.71
N ARG A 348 -16.33 4.73 7.70
CA ARG A 348 -16.03 5.28 9.01
C ARG A 348 -14.98 4.46 9.76
N LEU A 349 -15.22 3.16 9.91
CA LEU A 349 -14.33 2.28 10.68
C LEU A 349 -13.06 1.87 9.92
N GLY A 350 -13.09 1.90 8.60
CA GLY A 350 -11.97 1.57 7.72
C GLY A 350 -11.03 2.76 7.53
N MET A 351 -11.39 3.68 6.64
CA MET A 351 -10.51 4.76 6.19
C MET A 351 -10.72 6.10 6.89
N GLY A 352 -11.81 6.27 7.66
CA GLY A 352 -12.07 7.45 8.47
C GLY A 352 -10.86 7.92 9.29
N PRO A 353 -10.23 7.04 10.11
CA PRO A 353 -9.05 7.40 10.89
C PRO A 353 -7.82 7.84 10.06
N LEU A 354 -7.68 7.33 8.82
CA LEU A 354 -6.59 7.75 7.93
C LEU A 354 -6.85 9.13 7.33
N LEU A 355 -8.06 9.34 6.83
CA LEU A 355 -8.49 10.60 6.25
C LEU A 355 -8.49 11.73 7.29
N ASP A 356 -8.88 11.44 8.53
CA ASP A 356 -8.74 12.39 9.65
C ASP A 356 -7.28 12.81 9.86
N ASP A 357 -6.37 11.83 9.94
CA ASP A 357 -4.95 12.11 10.13
C ASP A 357 -4.35 12.92 8.99
N MET A 358 -4.74 12.63 7.75
CA MET A 358 -4.33 13.40 6.57
C MET A 358 -4.87 14.84 6.61
N THR A 359 -6.16 15.02 6.87
CA THR A 359 -6.79 16.35 6.88
C THR A 359 -6.33 17.22 8.04
N ARG A 360 -5.99 16.63 9.21
CA ARG A 360 -5.34 17.37 10.31
C ARG A 360 -3.97 17.91 9.91
N LYS A 361 -3.18 17.14 9.15
CA LYS A 361 -1.87 17.60 8.65
C LYS A 361 -1.99 18.68 7.57
N MET A 362 -2.98 18.54 6.67
CA MET A 362 -3.30 19.60 5.71
C MET A 362 -3.74 20.89 6.43
N GLN A 363 -4.59 20.77 7.46
CA GLN A 363 -5.04 21.93 8.22
C GLN A 363 -3.89 22.58 8.99
N HIS A 364 -2.99 21.78 9.57
CA HIS A 364 -1.79 22.30 10.22
C HIS A 364 -0.93 23.12 9.24
N LYS A 365 -0.78 22.64 7.99
CA LYS A 365 -0.10 23.39 6.93
C LYS A 365 -0.79 24.71 6.62
N VAL A 366 -2.12 24.73 6.52
CA VAL A 366 -2.91 25.96 6.31
C VAL A 366 -2.71 26.95 7.46
N ASP A 367 -2.73 26.47 8.70
CA ASP A 367 -2.65 27.31 9.89
C ASP A 367 -1.26 27.91 10.09
N LYS A 368 -0.21 27.17 9.76
CA LYS A 368 1.20 27.57 9.95
C LYS A 368 1.83 28.21 8.70
N GLY A 369 1.30 27.92 7.52
CA GLY A 369 1.82 28.36 6.23
C GLY A 369 3.29 27.99 6.07
N ALA A 370 4.12 28.99 5.77
CA ALA A 370 5.56 28.83 5.57
C ALA A 370 6.33 28.38 6.84
N HIS A 371 5.74 28.51 8.04
CA HIS A 371 6.36 28.04 9.28
C HIS A 371 6.28 26.52 9.46
N ASP A 372 5.45 25.83 8.68
CA ASP A 372 5.45 24.37 8.61
C ASP A 372 6.37 23.94 7.45
N PRO A 373 7.57 23.37 7.73
CA PRO A 373 8.51 22.96 6.69
C PRO A 373 8.08 21.70 5.94
N LEU A 374 7.11 20.94 6.48
CA LEU A 374 6.70 19.65 5.94
C LEU A 374 6.02 19.82 4.58
N LYS A 375 6.66 19.28 3.54
CA LYS A 375 6.19 19.41 2.15
C LYS A 375 5.70 18.10 1.56
N ILE A 376 6.36 16.99 1.88
CA ILE A 376 6.01 15.66 1.34
C ILE A 376 5.87 14.63 2.44
N LEU A 377 4.80 13.85 2.34
CA LEU A 377 4.53 12.71 3.19
C LEU A 377 4.35 11.47 2.32
N VAL A 378 5.18 10.45 2.49
CA VAL A 378 5.06 9.19 1.74
C VAL A 378 4.76 8.04 2.69
N HIS A 379 3.67 7.35 2.40
CA HIS A 379 3.13 6.26 3.17
C HIS A 379 3.21 4.96 2.36
N SER A 380 3.99 3.98 2.81
CA SER A 380 3.98 2.65 2.19
C SER A 380 2.96 1.73 2.84
N THR A 381 2.07 1.17 2.02
CA THR A 381 0.91 0.41 2.46
C THR A 381 0.57 -0.73 1.47
N HIS A 382 -0.68 -1.14 1.45
CA HIS A 382 -1.21 -2.31 0.75
C HIS A 382 -2.23 -1.91 -0.33
N ASP A 383 -2.53 -2.86 -1.21
CA ASP A 383 -3.65 -2.78 -2.14
C ASP A 383 -4.98 -2.50 -1.43
N THR A 384 -5.23 -3.18 -0.32
CA THR A 384 -6.42 -2.98 0.52
C THR A 384 -6.60 -1.54 0.96
N ALA A 385 -5.52 -0.82 1.25
CA ALA A 385 -5.58 0.57 1.64
C ALA A 385 -5.94 1.48 0.47
N LEU A 386 -5.34 1.26 -0.71
CA LEU A 386 -5.61 2.10 -1.88
C LEU A 386 -7.03 1.89 -2.38
N ALA A 387 -7.45 0.62 -2.49
CA ALA A 387 -8.82 0.28 -2.86
C ALA A 387 -9.82 0.86 -1.85
N ALA A 388 -9.58 0.71 -0.53
CA ALA A 388 -10.46 1.27 0.49
C ALA A 388 -10.52 2.80 0.46
N LEU A 389 -9.41 3.51 0.21
CA LEU A 389 -9.39 4.96 0.05
C LEU A 389 -10.23 5.39 -1.17
N CYS A 390 -10.01 4.76 -2.33
CA CYS A 390 -10.79 5.05 -3.53
C CYS A 390 -12.28 4.71 -3.34
N SER A 391 -12.62 3.58 -2.71
CA SER A 391 -14.01 3.20 -2.42
C SER A 391 -14.67 4.16 -1.43
N THR A 392 -13.93 4.61 -0.42
CA THR A 392 -14.42 5.58 0.57
C THR A 392 -14.74 6.95 -0.05
N LEU A 393 -13.97 7.33 -1.08
CA LEU A 393 -14.13 8.59 -1.80
C LEU A 393 -14.96 8.45 -3.09
N ASP A 394 -15.61 7.31 -3.32
CA ASP A 394 -16.45 7.01 -4.49
C ASP A 394 -15.76 7.15 -5.85
N VAL A 395 -14.48 6.77 -5.92
CA VAL A 395 -13.65 6.87 -7.13
C VAL A 395 -12.86 5.59 -7.44
N PHE A 396 -13.25 4.46 -6.85
CA PHE A 396 -12.64 3.17 -7.15
C PHE A 396 -13.01 2.70 -8.55
N ASP A 397 -12.01 2.24 -9.29
CA ASP A 397 -12.14 1.78 -10.68
C ASP A 397 -12.51 0.30 -10.80
N GLU A 398 -12.83 -0.34 -9.66
CA GLU A 398 -13.18 -1.76 -9.57
C GLU A 398 -12.09 -2.70 -10.10
N GLN A 399 -10.83 -2.26 -10.02
CA GLN A 399 -9.67 -3.06 -10.39
C GLN A 399 -8.79 -3.33 -9.18
N TRP A 400 -8.14 -4.49 -9.14
CA TRP A 400 -7.17 -4.74 -8.07
C TRP A 400 -5.98 -3.78 -8.25
N PRO A 401 -5.64 -2.93 -7.25
CA PRO A 401 -4.49 -2.04 -7.36
C PRO A 401 -3.21 -2.78 -7.74
N ALA A 402 -2.54 -2.38 -8.82
CA ALA A 402 -1.30 -2.98 -9.31
C ALA A 402 -0.14 -2.89 -8.30
N PHE A 403 0.96 -3.64 -8.49
CA PHE A 403 2.15 -3.45 -7.66
C PHE A 403 2.69 -2.04 -7.85
N THR A 404 3.20 -1.43 -6.78
CA THR A 404 3.69 -0.04 -6.79
C THR A 404 2.62 0.99 -7.21
N ALA A 405 1.34 0.61 -7.20
CA ALA A 405 0.26 1.57 -7.42
C ALA A 405 0.26 2.66 -6.35
N SER A 406 -0.22 3.86 -6.69
CA SER A 406 -0.24 4.97 -5.73
C SER A 406 -1.45 5.88 -5.84
N ILE A 407 -1.80 6.48 -4.70
CA ILE A 407 -2.69 7.63 -4.56
C ILE A 407 -1.85 8.82 -4.12
N THR A 408 -2.07 10.00 -4.70
CA THR A 408 -1.50 11.26 -4.23
C THR A 408 -2.60 12.25 -3.91
N PHE A 409 -2.56 12.85 -2.72
CA PHE A 409 -3.34 14.04 -2.40
C PHE A 409 -2.43 15.26 -2.37
N GLU A 410 -2.81 16.31 -3.05
CA GLU A 410 -2.03 17.54 -3.20
C GLU A 410 -2.85 18.71 -2.68
N LEU A 411 -2.29 19.44 -1.71
CA LEU A 411 -2.87 20.65 -1.14
C LEU A 411 -2.34 21.87 -1.88
N PHE A 412 -3.25 22.64 -2.46
CA PHE A 412 -2.97 23.89 -3.15
C PHE A 412 -3.55 25.08 -2.41
N LYS A 413 -2.85 26.20 -2.45
CA LYS A 413 -3.33 27.50 -2.00
C LYS A 413 -3.59 28.39 -3.21
N LYS A 414 -4.74 29.06 -3.20
CA LYS A 414 -5.06 30.09 -4.19
C LYS A 414 -4.15 31.30 -3.97
N THR A 415 -3.35 31.63 -4.98
CA THR A 415 -2.56 32.86 -4.95
C THR A 415 -3.47 34.04 -5.30
N PRO A 416 -3.32 35.19 -4.64
CA PRO A 416 -3.93 36.42 -5.14
C PRO A 416 -3.49 36.59 -6.60
N LYS A 417 -4.44 36.77 -7.53
CA LYS A 417 -4.08 37.24 -8.87
C LYS A 417 -3.31 38.54 -8.69
N ASP A 418 -2.19 38.72 -9.39
CA ASP A 418 -1.62 40.06 -9.59
C ASP A 418 -2.75 40.96 -10.12
N THR A 419 -3.24 41.85 -9.26
CA THR A 419 -4.36 42.76 -9.54
C THR A 419 -3.96 43.90 -10.48
N HIS A 420 -3.14 43.63 -11.48
CA HIS A 420 -2.74 44.60 -12.50
C HIS A 420 -3.59 44.52 -13.78
N ALA A 421 -4.58 43.63 -13.87
CA ALA A 421 -5.43 43.47 -15.05
C ALA A 421 -6.90 43.91 -14.87
N ALA A 422 -7.25 44.60 -13.78
CA ALA A 422 -8.61 45.12 -13.57
C ALA A 422 -8.60 46.48 -12.86
N ALA A 423 -7.86 47.44 -13.42
CA ALA A 423 -7.99 48.85 -13.07
C ALA A 423 -9.05 49.49 -13.99
N ASP A 424 -10.31 49.08 -13.83
CA ASP A 424 -11.46 49.81 -14.37
C ASP A 424 -12.73 49.41 -13.59
N ALA A 425 -12.73 49.70 -12.29
CA ALA A 425 -13.94 49.65 -11.48
C ALA A 425 -13.84 50.63 -10.31
N SER A 426 -14.42 51.80 -10.51
CA SER A 426 -15.17 52.58 -9.51
C SER A 426 -14.50 52.86 -8.15
N ILE A 427 -14.03 54.12 -8.01
CA ILE A 427 -13.53 54.74 -6.78
C ILE A 427 -14.56 54.68 -5.62
N SER A 428 -15.85 54.47 -5.91
CA SER A 428 -16.91 54.34 -4.89
C SER A 428 -16.94 53.01 -4.13
N GLN A 429 -16.18 51.98 -4.56
CA GLN A 429 -16.06 50.71 -3.81
C GLN A 429 -14.90 50.67 -2.81
N ALA A 430 -13.96 51.62 -2.87
CA ALA A 430 -12.82 51.65 -1.96
C ALA A 430 -13.22 51.98 -0.51
N ILE A 431 -14.24 52.83 -0.32
CA ILE A 431 -14.62 53.36 1.01
C ILE A 431 -15.43 52.33 1.84
N LEU A 432 -16.09 51.35 1.21
CA LEU A 432 -16.84 50.29 1.90
C LEU A 432 -16.00 49.02 2.18
N SER A 433 -14.72 48.99 1.77
CA SER A 433 -13.87 47.80 1.87
C SER A 433 -13.13 47.64 3.22
N ASN A 434 -13.12 48.69 4.07
CA ASN A 434 -12.42 48.69 5.36
C ASN A 434 -13.07 47.82 6.46
N PHE A 435 -14.22 47.20 6.19
CA PHE A 435 -14.91 46.27 7.11
C PHE A 435 -14.97 44.82 6.61
N ARG A 436 -14.22 44.45 5.55
CA ARG A 436 -14.07 43.03 5.20
C ARG A 436 -13.04 42.40 6.13
N SER A 437 -13.53 41.48 6.97
CA SER A 437 -12.67 40.46 7.59
C SER A 437 -11.71 39.91 6.53
N LYS A 438 -10.43 39.77 6.86
CA LYS A 438 -9.45 39.12 5.98
C LYS A 438 -10.04 37.75 5.59
N VAL A 439 -10.54 37.63 4.36
CA VAL A 439 -11.03 36.36 3.84
C VAL A 439 -9.82 35.43 3.84
N ALA A 440 -9.88 34.36 4.64
CA ALA A 440 -8.80 33.39 4.69
C ALA A 440 -8.51 32.88 3.28
N PRO A 441 -7.22 32.67 2.92
CA PRO A 441 -6.87 32.18 1.59
C PRO A 441 -7.58 30.85 1.31
N GLU A 442 -8.14 30.74 0.11
CA GLU A 442 -8.86 29.56 -0.34
C GLU A 442 -7.87 28.44 -0.69
N HIS A 443 -8.14 27.21 -0.23
CA HIS A 443 -7.29 26.05 -0.49
C HIS A 443 -8.08 24.96 -1.21
N TYR A 444 -7.38 24.17 -2.01
CA TYR A 444 -7.93 23.07 -2.78
C TYR A 444 -7.12 21.79 -2.57
N VAL A 445 -7.79 20.65 -2.67
CA VAL A 445 -7.22 19.31 -2.65
C VAL A 445 -7.44 18.68 -4.00
N ARG A 446 -6.36 18.21 -4.63
CA ARG A 446 -6.42 17.33 -5.81
C ARG A 446 -6.05 15.92 -5.38
N MET A 447 -6.87 14.94 -5.73
CA MET A 447 -6.54 13.52 -5.59
C MET A 447 -6.14 12.96 -6.94
N ARG A 448 -5.06 12.19 -6.98
CA ARG A 448 -4.62 11.44 -8.15
C ARG A 448 -4.53 9.97 -7.83
N TYR A 449 -4.99 9.10 -8.73
CA TYR A 449 -4.83 7.64 -8.64
C TYR A 449 -4.25 7.13 -9.96
N GLN A 450 -3.10 6.45 -9.90
CA GLN A 450 -2.45 5.85 -11.09
C GLN A 450 -2.36 6.80 -12.30
N ASN A 451 -1.71 7.96 -12.11
CA ASN A 451 -1.54 9.04 -13.10
C ASN A 451 -2.80 9.82 -13.49
N LYS A 452 -3.99 9.48 -12.97
CA LYS A 452 -5.24 10.17 -13.31
C LYS A 452 -5.68 11.12 -12.20
N ASP A 453 -6.10 12.31 -12.58
CA ASP A 453 -6.76 13.26 -11.67
C ASP A 453 -8.18 12.77 -11.41
N MET A 454 -8.57 12.72 -10.13
CA MET A 454 -9.86 12.19 -9.72
C MET A 454 -10.83 13.34 -9.45
N VAL A 455 -12.02 13.28 -10.06
CA VAL A 455 -13.13 14.18 -9.73
C VAL A 455 -13.90 13.56 -8.56
N LEU A 456 -13.74 14.13 -7.37
CA LEU A 456 -14.33 13.59 -6.15
C LEU A 456 -15.83 13.91 -6.07
N PRO A 457 -16.74 12.91 -6.04
CA PRO A 457 -18.18 13.16 -5.96
C PRO A 457 -18.60 14.00 -4.74
N ILE A 458 -17.86 13.88 -3.64
CA ILE A 458 -18.04 14.63 -2.40
C ILE A 458 -17.90 16.17 -2.59
N CYS A 459 -17.32 16.59 -3.71
CA CYS A 459 -17.04 17.98 -4.06
C CYS A 459 -17.80 18.45 -5.32
N ALA A 460 -18.74 17.65 -5.85
CA ALA A 460 -19.47 17.97 -7.08
C ALA A 460 -20.42 19.18 -6.95
N GLY A 461 -20.82 19.55 -5.74
CA GLY A 461 -21.70 20.68 -5.49
C GLY A 461 -21.12 22.03 -5.92
N LYS A 462 -21.98 22.98 -6.29
CA LYS A 462 -21.57 24.35 -6.64
C LYS A 462 -20.79 24.99 -5.50
N GLY A 463 -19.61 25.54 -5.78
CA GLY A 463 -18.72 26.16 -4.78
C GLY A 463 -17.91 25.17 -3.94
N LYS A 464 -18.00 23.86 -4.21
CA LYS A 464 -17.20 22.82 -3.54
C LYS A 464 -15.95 22.40 -4.33
N HIS A 465 -15.72 22.99 -5.50
CA HIS A 465 -14.53 22.78 -6.34
C HIS A 465 -14.14 24.06 -7.07
N LEU A 466 -12.94 24.11 -7.64
CA LEU A 466 -12.48 25.22 -8.46
C LEU A 466 -13.32 25.31 -9.76
N PRO A 467 -13.95 26.46 -10.08
CA PRO A 467 -14.74 26.60 -11.30
C PRO A 467 -13.92 26.29 -12.57
N GLY A 468 -14.42 25.37 -13.40
CA GLY A 468 -13.74 24.91 -14.62
C GLY A 468 -12.71 23.79 -14.40
N SER A 469 -12.44 23.41 -13.15
CA SER A 469 -11.47 22.38 -12.78
C SER A 469 -12.03 21.51 -11.63
N PRO A 470 -13.02 20.64 -11.91
CA PRO A 470 -13.74 19.88 -10.88
C PRO A 470 -12.87 18.88 -10.09
N GLU A 471 -11.68 18.56 -10.57
CA GLU A 471 -10.65 17.76 -9.89
C GLU A 471 -9.98 18.48 -8.71
N PHE A 472 -10.15 19.80 -8.59
CA PHE A 472 -9.67 20.60 -7.46
C PHE A 472 -10.82 20.84 -6.47
N CYS A 473 -11.00 19.90 -5.55
CA CYS A 473 -11.98 20.02 -4.47
C CYS A 473 -11.60 21.14 -3.49
N THR A 474 -12.53 21.94 -2.97
CA THR A 474 -12.19 22.88 -1.89
C THR A 474 -11.82 22.12 -0.63
N LEU A 475 -10.78 22.59 0.08
CA LEU A 475 -10.35 21.96 1.33
C LEU A 475 -11.49 21.90 2.36
N THR A 476 -12.36 22.91 2.39
CA THR A 476 -13.55 22.94 3.26
C THR A 476 -14.49 21.78 2.96
N ALA A 477 -14.89 21.59 1.70
CA ALA A 477 -15.80 20.49 1.34
C ALA A 477 -15.17 19.12 1.60
N PHE A 478 -13.87 18.98 1.31
CA PHE A 478 -13.13 17.76 1.60
C PHE A 478 -13.13 17.45 3.11
N ARG A 479 -12.81 18.44 3.95
CA ARG A 479 -12.76 18.29 5.41
C ARG A 479 -14.12 18.04 6.04
N GLU A 480 -15.18 18.67 5.54
CA GLU A 480 -16.56 18.42 5.99
C GLU A 480 -16.91 16.94 5.83
N ARG A 481 -16.65 16.39 4.63
CA ARG A 481 -16.93 14.97 4.39
C ARG A 481 -16.04 14.05 5.22
N VAL A 482 -14.75 14.36 5.34
CA VAL A 482 -13.85 13.56 6.18
C VAL A 482 -14.32 13.55 7.63
N LYS A 483 -14.79 14.68 8.16
CA LYS A 483 -15.33 14.76 9.53
C LYS A 483 -16.56 13.86 9.74
N GLU A 484 -17.44 13.76 8.75
CA GLU A 484 -18.57 12.80 8.79
C GLU A 484 -18.11 11.35 8.76
N LEU A 485 -16.96 11.08 8.14
CA LEU A 485 -16.35 9.77 8.09
C LEU A 485 -15.45 9.47 9.30
N THR A 486 -15.12 10.46 10.13
CA THR A 486 -14.30 10.23 11.32
C THR A 486 -15.15 9.63 12.45
N PRO A 487 -14.76 8.46 12.99
CA PRO A 487 -15.37 7.91 14.21
C PRO A 487 -15.23 8.87 15.38
N SER A 488 -16.32 9.12 16.12
CA SER A 488 -16.27 10.01 17.29
C SER A 488 -15.61 9.32 18.47
N ASN A 489 -15.83 8.02 18.59
CA ASN A 489 -15.12 7.13 19.49
C ASN A 489 -14.85 5.81 18.77
N PHE A 490 -13.65 5.69 18.19
CA PHE A 490 -13.25 4.53 17.41
C PHE A 490 -13.38 3.22 18.19
N GLU A 491 -12.92 3.18 19.44
CA GLU A 491 -12.98 1.97 20.27
C GLU A 491 -14.42 1.53 20.51
N ALA A 492 -15.31 2.47 20.85
CA ALA A 492 -16.72 2.18 21.10
C ALA A 492 -17.46 1.73 19.83
N GLU A 493 -17.25 2.39 18.70
CA GLU A 493 -17.85 2.02 17.41
C GLU A 493 -17.30 0.68 16.88
N CYS A 494 -16.10 0.28 17.31
CA CYS A 494 -15.51 -1.02 16.99
C CYS A 494 -16.00 -2.18 17.85
N MET A 495 -16.75 -1.91 18.94
CA MET A 495 -17.35 -2.96 19.75
C MET A 495 -18.49 -3.68 18.98
N PRO A 496 -18.57 -5.02 19.05
CA PRO A 496 -19.71 -5.74 18.49
C PRO A 496 -21.02 -5.28 19.14
N ALA A 497 -22.05 -5.02 18.34
CA ALA A 497 -23.39 -4.73 18.86
C ALA A 497 -23.85 -5.85 19.81
N GLY A 498 -24.22 -5.49 21.05
CA GLY A 498 -24.66 -6.43 22.09
C GLY A 498 -23.74 -6.60 23.30
N ARG A 499 -22.63 -5.85 23.38
CA ARG A 499 -21.84 -5.70 24.62
C ARG A 499 -21.87 -4.25 25.10
N SER A 500 -23.05 -3.75 25.42
CA SER A 500 -23.17 -2.67 26.41
C SER A 500 -22.91 -3.32 27.76
N GLY A 501 -21.89 -2.85 28.48
CA GLY A 501 -21.58 -3.30 29.84
C GLY A 501 -22.71 -3.02 30.83
#